data_AF-A0A534S843-F1
#
_entry.id   AF-A0A534S843-F1
#
_cell.length_a   1.000
_cell.length_b   1.000
_cell.length_c   1.000
_cell.angle_alpha   90.00
_cell.angle_beta   90.00
_cell.angle_gamma   90.00
#
_symmetry.space_group_name_H-M   'P 1'
#
loop_
_entity.id
_entity.type
_entity.pdbx_description
1 polymer ?
#
loop_
_entity_poly.entity_id
_entity_poly.type
_entity_poly.pdbx_seq_one_letter_code
_entity_poly.pdbx_strand_id
1 'polypeptide(L)' 'VGRLDNFFELGGHSLLAAQAAARIRETLQMNLDLRTFLQAPTVATLAKRFESAGSSTDAAIDPRVIEREEIEL' A
#
# COMPACT_ATOMS: atom_id res chain seq x y z
N VAL A 1 4.55 17.69 -8.29
CA VAL A 1 4.22 16.63 -7.33
C VAL A 1 4.87 16.97 -6.00
N GLY A 2 4.14 17.61 -5.11
CA GLY A 2 4.47 17.83 -3.71
C GLY A 2 4.13 16.61 -2.84
N ARG A 3 4.70 16.56 -1.63
CA ARG A 3 4.53 15.43 -0.70
C ARG A 3 3.09 15.31 -0.16
N LEU A 4 2.32 16.40 -0.24
CA LEU A 4 0.92 16.48 0.17
C LEU A 4 -0.05 16.36 -1.02
N ASP A 5 0.46 16.30 -2.25
CA ASP A 5 -0.41 16.16 -3.42
C ASP A 5 -1.11 14.80 -3.38
N ASN A 6 -2.41 14.82 -3.59
CA ASN A 6 -3.19 13.60 -3.69
C ASN A 6 -2.97 12.97 -5.08
N PHE A 7 -2.57 11.71 -5.10
CA PHE A 7 -2.32 10.93 -6.30
C PHE A 7 -3.51 10.96 -7.29
N PHE A 8 -4.75 10.91 -6.80
CA PHE A 8 -5.95 10.91 -7.63
C PHE A 8 -6.30 12.30 -8.16
N GLU A 9 -6.02 13.35 -7.39
CA GLU A 9 -6.21 14.74 -7.85
C GLU A 9 -5.22 15.12 -8.96
N LEU A 10 -4.06 14.47 -9.00
CA LEU A 10 -3.09 14.58 -10.08
C LEU A 10 -3.45 13.75 -11.34
N GLY A 11 -4.63 13.11 -11.37
CA GLY A 11 -5.08 12.27 -12.48
C GLY A 11 -4.70 10.80 -12.39
N GLY A 12 -4.20 10.35 -11.22
CA GLY A 12 -3.97 8.94 -10.96
C GLY A 12 -5.28 8.13 -10.94
N HIS A 13 -5.21 6.86 -11.30
CA HIS A 13 -6.35 5.93 -11.28
C HIS A 13 -5.92 4.55 -10.75
N SER A 14 -6.88 3.65 -10.52
CA SER A 14 -6.66 2.38 -9.82
C SER A 14 -5.53 1.52 -10.41
N LEU A 15 -5.40 1.48 -11.75
CA LEU A 15 -4.31 0.76 -12.40
C LEU A 15 -2.94 1.40 -12.13
N LEU A 16 -2.82 2.73 -12.24
CA LEU A 16 -1.58 3.43 -11.90
C LEU A 16 -1.26 3.34 -10.41
N ALA A 17 -2.27 3.34 -9.54
CA ALA A 17 -2.11 3.12 -8.11
C ALA A 17 -1.57 1.72 -7.81
N ALA A 18 -2.11 0.69 -8.47
CA ALA A 18 -1.63 -0.68 -8.35
C ALA A 18 -0.18 -0.84 -8.84
N GLN A 19 0.17 -0.22 -9.97
CA GLN A 19 1.54 -0.19 -10.49
C GLN A 19 2.50 0.55 -9.56
N ALA A 20 2.08 1.71 -9.05
CA ALA A 20 2.86 2.49 -8.09
C ALA A 20 3.09 1.69 -6.80
N ALA A 21 2.05 1.05 -6.27
CA ALA A 21 2.17 0.20 -5.10
C ALA A 21 3.15 -0.96 -5.33
N ALA A 22 3.06 -1.65 -6.48
CA ALA A 22 4.01 -2.72 -6.84
C ALA A 22 5.45 -2.23 -6.89
N ARG A 23 5.70 -1.10 -7.57
CA ARG A 23 7.04 -0.51 -7.67
C ARG A 23 7.60 -0.07 -6.32
N ILE A 24 6.75 0.48 -5.44
CA ILE A 24 7.15 0.86 -4.09
C ILE A 24 7.57 -0.37 -3.29
N ARG A 25 6.80 -1.48 -3.36
CA ARG A 25 7.16 -2.74 -2.70
C ARG A 25 8.52 -3.25 -3.15
N GLU A 26 8.77 -3.26 -4.46
CA GLU A 26 10.03 -3.71 -5.04
C GLU A 26 11.21 -2.80 -4.67
N THR A 27 11.01 -1.48 -4.68
CA THR A 27 12.09 -0.52 -4.45
C THR A 27 12.45 -0.40 -2.96
N LEU A 28 11.44 -0.40 -2.09
CA LEU A 28 11.62 -0.20 -0.65
C LEU A 28 11.68 -1.51 0.15
N GLN A 29 11.43 -2.65 -0.49
CA GLN A 29 11.35 -3.97 0.16
C GLN A 29 10.34 -3.98 1.33
N MET A 30 9.27 -3.19 1.20
CA MET A 30 8.19 -3.08 2.19
C MET A 30 6.91 -3.68 1.64
N ASN A 31 6.10 -4.29 2.50
CA ASN A 31 4.75 -4.69 2.10
C ASN A 31 3.84 -3.47 2.08
N LEU A 32 3.27 -3.19 0.91
CA LEU A 32 2.30 -2.11 0.70
C LEU A 32 1.08 -2.66 -0.02
N ASP A 33 -0.03 -2.75 0.71
CA ASP A 33 -1.32 -3.16 0.16
C ASP A 33 -1.95 -2.03 -0.66
N LEU A 34 -2.65 -2.41 -1.73
CA LEU A 34 -3.40 -1.46 -2.57
C LEU A 34 -4.42 -0.69 -1.72
N ARG A 35 -5.13 -1.37 -0.80
CA ARG A 35 -6.09 -0.72 0.12
C ARG A 35 -5.42 0.40 0.93
N THR A 36 -4.21 0.17 1.44
CA THR A 36 -3.45 1.18 2.19
C THR A 36 -3.08 2.37 1.30
N PHE A 37 -2.66 2.13 0.06
CA PHE A 37 -2.38 3.20 -0.90
C PHE A 37 -3.63 4.05 -1.20
N LEU A 38 -4.78 3.42 -1.44
CA LEU A 38 -6.04 4.11 -1.72
C LEU A 38 -6.50 4.98 -0.53
N GLN A 39 -6.29 4.52 0.71
CA GLN A 39 -6.65 5.25 1.93
C GLN A 39 -5.67 6.39 2.29
N ALA A 40 -4.45 6.35 1.76
CA ALA A 40 -3.39 7.28 2.07
C ALA A 40 -2.70 7.79 0.79
N PRO A 41 -3.43 8.45 -0.13
CA PRO A 41 -2.95 8.71 -1.50
C PRO A 41 -1.94 9.85 -1.61
N THR A 42 -1.27 10.22 -0.52
CA THR A 42 -0.20 11.22 -0.52
C THR A 42 1.11 10.57 -0.08
N VAL A 43 2.23 11.12 -0.56
CA VAL A 43 3.56 10.64 -0.17
C VAL A 43 3.77 10.83 1.35
N ALA A 44 3.28 11.93 1.93
CA ALA A 44 3.39 12.19 3.37
C ALA A 44 2.69 11.12 4.21
N THR A 45 1.48 10.72 3.82
CA THR A 45 0.69 9.74 4.56
C THR A 45 1.26 8.33 4.43
N LEU A 46 1.78 7.98 3.26
CA LEU A 46 2.47 6.70 3.04
C LEU A 46 3.77 6.61 3.85
N ALA A 47 4.61 7.65 3.83
CA ALA A 47 5.85 7.70 4.60
C ALA A 47 5.62 7.53 6.11
N LYS A 48 4.64 8.23 6.68
CA LYS A 48 4.26 8.09 8.10
C LYS A 48 3.85 6.65 8.46
N ARG A 49 3.13 5.98 7.56
CA ARG A 49 2.72 4.57 7.77
C ARG A 49 3.93 3.65 7.75
N PHE A 50 4.89 3.88 6.87
CA PHE A 50 6.13 3.10 6.83
C PHE A 50 7.03 3.33 8.05
N GLU A 51 7.13 4.55 8.57
CA GLU A 51 7.85 4.84 9.81
C GLU A 51 7.23 4.13 11.02
N SER A 52 5.90 4.08 11.06
CA SER A 52 5.15 3.39 12.11
C SER A 52 5.31 1.87 12.03
N ALA A 53 5.33 1.32 10.81
CA ALA A 53 5.59 -0.11 10.56
C ALA A 53 7.04 -0.51 10.87
N GLY A 54 8.02 0.33 10.52
CA GLY A 54 9.44 0.06 10.77
C GLY A 54 9.86 0.15 12.25
N SER A 55 9.08 0.84 13.09
CA SER A 55 9.30 0.88 14.55
C SER A 55 8.74 -0.33 15.30
N SER A 56 7.96 -1.18 14.61
CA SER A 56 7.38 -2.39 15.17
C SER A 56 8.00 -3.58 14.44
N THR A 57 9.09 -4.15 14.97
CA THR A 57 9.81 -5.31 14.39
C THR A 57 8.94 -6.57 14.18
N ASP A 58 7.63 -6.53 14.44
CA ASP A 58 6.71 -7.64 14.20
C ASP A 58 5.26 -7.23 13.87
N ALA A 59 5.03 -6.03 13.32
CA ALA A 59 3.69 -5.70 12.83
C ALA A 59 3.48 -6.35 11.45
N ALA A 60 3.24 -7.66 11.47
CA ALA A 60 2.68 -8.40 10.36
C ALA A 60 1.52 -7.59 9.75
N ILE A 61 1.73 -7.07 8.55
CA ILE A 61 0.63 -6.72 7.65
C ILE A 61 0.07 -8.08 7.24
N ASP A 62 -0.84 -8.61 8.07
CA ASP A 62 -1.37 -9.96 7.96
C ASP A 62 -2.08 -10.16 6.61
N PRO A 63 -1.55 -11.01 5.70
CA PRO A 63 -2.21 -11.34 4.45
C PRO A 63 -3.31 -12.42 4.59
N ARG A 64 -3.71 -12.84 5.80
CA ARG A 64 -4.57 -14.02 6.02
C ARG A 64 -6.09 -13.85 5.80
N VAL A 65 -6.57 -12.99 4.90
CA VAL A 65 -7.97 -13.13 4.45
C VAL A 65 -8.08 -13.18 2.93
N ILE A 66 -7.36 -14.13 2.34
CA ILE A 66 -7.97 -14.94 1.29
C ILE A 66 -8.20 -16.30 1.94
N GLU A 67 -9.31 -16.43 2.66
CA GLU A 67 -9.90 -17.75 2.86
C GLU A 67 -10.24 -18.22 1.45
N ARG A 68 -9.37 -19.08 0.90
CA ARG A 68 -9.75 -19.89 -0.24
C ARG A 68 -10.88 -20.75 0.31
N GLU A 69 -12.12 -20.41 -0.06
CA GLU A 69 -13.18 -21.41 -0.07
C GLU A 69 -12.66 -22.53 -0.96
N GLU A 70 -12.16 -23.55 -0.28
CA GLU A 70 -12.04 -24.90 -0.78
C GLU A 70 -13.44 -25.25 -1.27
N ILE A 71 -13.68 -25.09 -2.57
CA ILE A 71 -14.85 -25.67 -3.21
C ILE A 71 -14.60 -27.17 -3.14
N GLU A 72 -15.11 -27.77 -2.07
CA GLU A 72 -15.23 -29.20 -1.88
C GLU A 72 -16.08 -29.76 -3.03
N LEU A 73 -15.44 -30.58 -3.87
CA LEU A 73 -15.95 -31.56 -4.84
C LEU A 73 -17.09 -31.14 -5.81
#